data_AF-A0A1C0S9M1-F1
#
_entry.id   AF-A0A1C0S9M1-F1
#
_cell.length_a   1.000
_cell.length_b   1.000
_cell.length_c   1.000
_cell.angle_alpha   90.00
_cell.angle_beta   90.00
_cell.angle_gamma   90.00
#
_symmetry.space_group_name_H-M   'P 1'
#
loop_
_entity.id
_entity.type
_entity.pdbx_description
1 polymer ?
#
loop_
_entity_poly.entity_id
_entity_poly.type
_entity_poly.pdbx_seq_one_letter_code
_entity_poly.pdbx_strand_id
1 'polypeptide(L)'
;MAKFRYYDAAAEKPPAVMPKTAVHTEFLRTGRITRRQWVASERRYLSYEEVADRTGKKLTTAGDTTHKRINGFHTSIQFPKMIFHRTLAGRPHLGYCHVTAARTPVTPSKDITWSFYFANFFSDLGDETHFFDRIQSGYSRMYFAVAIEPDSEGGQMVINRNVRDNGLLFRTDDPKVALKNVLMLGARDAALRRIIRSL
;
A
#
# COMPACT_ATOMS: atom_id res chain seq x y z
N MET A 1 15.86 5.10 18.21
CA MET A 1 15.76 5.42 16.77
C MET A 1 15.17 6.82 16.60
N ALA A 2 15.73 7.65 15.72
CA ALA A 2 15.23 9.01 15.49
C ALA A 2 13.87 8.97 14.77
N LYS A 3 12.89 9.74 15.25
CA LYS A 3 11.57 9.88 14.62
C LYS A 3 11.68 10.74 13.35
N PHE A 4 11.10 10.28 12.24
CA PHE A 4 11.02 11.07 11.02
C PHE A 4 10.14 12.31 11.23
N ARG A 5 10.53 13.45 10.66
CA ARG A 5 9.69 14.63 10.58
C ARG A 5 9.01 14.66 9.22
N TYR A 6 7.68 14.75 9.20
CA TYR A 6 6.89 14.81 7.99
C TYR A 6 6.46 16.25 7.74
N TYR A 7 6.49 16.68 6.48
CA TYR A 7 5.98 17.98 6.07
C TYR A 7 5.03 17.82 4.89
N ASP A 8 4.10 18.76 4.77
CA ASP A 8 3.11 18.76 3.70
C ASP A 8 3.69 19.38 2.42
N ALA A 9 4.30 18.56 1.57
CA ALA A 9 4.86 19.01 0.29
C ALA A 9 3.80 19.63 -0.65
N ALA A 10 2.52 19.28 -0.50
CA ALA A 10 1.44 19.89 -1.28
C ALA A 10 1.06 21.30 -0.78
N ALA A 11 1.39 21.61 0.47
CA ALA A 11 1.19 22.95 1.05
C ALA A 11 2.36 23.90 0.73
N GLU A 12 3.50 23.39 0.26
CA GLU A 12 4.56 24.22 -0.31
C GLU A 12 4.02 24.83 -1.62
N LYS A 13 3.53 26.06 -1.54
CA LYS A 13 3.26 26.85 -2.75
C LYS A 13 4.58 26.99 -3.50
N PRO A 14 4.65 26.66 -4.80
CA PRO A 14 5.83 26.99 -5.58
C PRO A 14 6.10 28.48 -5.42
N PRO A 15 7.37 28.91 -5.25
CA PRO A 15 7.68 30.32 -5.12
C PRO A 15 7.06 31.04 -6.30
N ALA A 16 6.22 32.04 -6.01
CA ALA A 16 5.61 32.85 -7.05
C ALA A 16 6.75 33.35 -7.93
N VAL A 17 6.70 33.02 -9.23
CA VAL A 17 7.66 33.56 -10.20
C VAL A 17 7.40 35.06 -10.22
N MET A 18 8.14 35.81 -9.41
CA MET A 18 8.04 37.26 -9.42
C MET A 18 8.36 37.73 -10.84
N PRO A 19 7.57 38.65 -11.42
CA PRO A 19 7.91 39.24 -12.70
C PRO A 19 9.33 39.79 -12.60
N LYS A 20 10.14 39.61 -13.66
CA LYS A 20 11.51 40.12 -13.73
C LYS A 20 11.45 41.66 -13.72
N THR A 21 11.29 42.28 -12.55
CA THR A 21 11.52 43.71 -12.41
C THR A 21 13.01 43.91 -12.66
N ALA A 22 13.33 44.73 -13.66
CA ALA A 22 14.70 45.05 -14.01
C ALA A 22 15.38 45.71 -12.79
N VAL A 23 16.18 44.92 -12.07
CA VAL A 23 16.84 45.29 -10.81
C VAL A 23 17.71 46.55 -10.95
N HIS A 24 18.14 46.85 -12.16
CA HIS A 24 19.07 47.95 -12.43
C HIS A 24 18.41 49.30 -12.76
N THR A 25 17.11 49.36 -13.05
CA THR A 25 16.46 50.62 -13.45
C THR A 25 16.00 51.46 -12.26
N GLU A 26 15.60 50.82 -11.16
CA GLU A 26 15.11 51.52 -9.95
C GLU A 26 16.23 52.08 -9.07
N PHE A 27 17.41 51.43 -9.06
CA PHE A 27 18.59 51.90 -8.32
C PHE A 27 19.12 53.22 -8.89
N LEU A 28 19.20 53.35 -10.22
CA LEU A 28 19.61 54.61 -10.87
C LEU A 28 18.63 55.75 -10.60
N ARG A 29 17.36 55.43 -10.29
CA ARG A 29 16.30 56.42 -10.03
C ARG A 29 16.19 56.84 -8.56
N THR A 30 16.51 55.96 -7.61
CA THR A 30 16.21 56.18 -6.18
C THR A 30 17.38 55.92 -5.22
N GLY A 31 18.51 55.40 -5.71
CA GLY A 31 19.69 55.08 -4.91
C GLY A 31 19.51 53.95 -3.90
N ARG A 32 18.34 53.28 -3.86
CA ARG A 32 18.03 52.20 -2.91
C ARG A 32 18.13 50.84 -3.57
N ILE A 33 18.85 49.92 -2.95
CA ILE A 33 18.89 48.50 -3.33
C ILE A 33 17.87 47.76 -2.46
N THR A 34 16.76 47.34 -3.05
CA THR A 34 15.79 46.48 -2.37
C THR A 34 16.38 45.08 -2.24
N ARG A 35 16.93 44.75 -1.06
CA ARG A 35 17.44 43.41 -0.77
C ARG A 35 16.24 42.46 -0.72
N ARG A 36 16.21 41.45 -1.59
CA ARG A 36 15.16 40.41 -1.60
C ARG A 36 14.98 39.85 -0.18
N GLN A 37 13.82 40.08 0.43
CA GLN A 37 13.42 39.34 1.62
C GLN A 37 13.06 37.92 1.17
N TRP A 38 13.89 36.97 1.57
CA TRP A 38 13.55 35.55 1.46
C TRP A 38 12.40 35.30 2.43
N VAL A 39 11.18 35.15 1.90
CA VAL A 39 10.07 34.65 2.71
C VAL A 39 10.34 33.16 2.89
N ALA A 40 10.74 32.76 4.08
CA ALA A 40 10.78 31.35 4.43
C ALA A 40 9.35 30.82 4.26
N SER A 41 9.09 30.05 3.19
CA SER A 41 7.85 29.29 3.10
C SER A 41 7.84 28.36 4.32
N GLU A 42 7.04 28.71 5.32
CA GLU A 42 6.97 27.92 6.55
C GLU A 42 6.51 26.52 6.19
N ARG A 43 7.43 25.56 6.30
CA ARG A 43 7.12 24.15 6.08
C ARG A 43 6.10 23.74 7.12
N ARG A 44 4.87 23.45 6.70
CA ARG A 44 3.86 22.87 7.58
C ARG A 44 4.25 21.43 7.90
N TYR A 45 4.70 21.20 9.12
CA TYR A 45 4.96 19.85 9.63
C TYR A 45 3.65 19.15 10.00
N LEU A 46 3.62 17.84 9.78
CA LEU A 46 2.46 16.99 10.05
C LEU A 46 2.72 16.14 11.31
N SER A 47 1.67 15.91 12.08
CA SER A 47 1.69 14.96 13.19
C SER A 47 1.77 13.52 12.67
N TYR A 48 2.21 12.59 13.52
CA TYR A 48 2.24 11.17 13.18
C TYR A 48 0.83 10.62 12.90
N GLU A 49 -0.17 11.09 13.63
CA GLU A 49 -1.58 10.71 13.44
C GLU A 49 -2.10 11.23 12.10
N GLU A 50 -1.84 12.49 11.76
CA GLU A 50 -2.22 13.06 10.47
C GLU A 50 -1.59 12.29 9.29
N VAL A 51 -0.33 11.87 9.44
CA VAL A 51 0.37 11.07 8.42
C VAL A 51 -0.24 9.67 8.32
N ALA A 52 -0.60 9.06 9.46
CA ALA A 52 -1.25 7.76 9.49
C ALA A 52 -2.62 7.82 8.81
N ASP A 53 -3.42 8.84 9.09
CA ASP A 53 -4.74 9.04 8.46
C ASP A 53 -4.64 9.26 6.95
N ARG A 54 -3.69 10.09 6.51
CA ARG A 54 -3.44 10.32 5.08
C ARG A 54 -3.00 9.03 4.39
N THR A 55 -2.14 8.25 5.03
CA THR A 55 -1.68 6.96 4.51
C THR A 55 -2.84 5.96 4.45
N GLY A 56 -3.64 5.88 5.51
CA GLY A 56 -4.83 5.03 5.59
C GLY A 56 -5.83 5.33 4.48
N LYS A 57 -6.14 6.61 4.24
CA LYS A 57 -7.01 7.02 3.11
C LYS A 57 -6.46 6.54 1.76
N LYS A 58 -5.16 6.72 1.51
CA LYS A 58 -4.51 6.26 0.26
C LYS A 58 -4.58 4.74 0.13
N LEU A 59 -4.35 4.00 1.22
CA LEU A 59 -4.45 2.54 1.24
C LEU A 59 -5.88 2.08 0.95
N THR A 60 -6.89 2.68 1.57
CA THR A 60 -8.30 2.37 1.29
C THR A 60 -8.65 2.60 -0.18
N THR A 61 -8.31 3.77 -0.75
CA THR A 61 -8.57 4.07 -2.17
C THR A 61 -7.86 3.11 -3.11
N ALA A 62 -6.62 2.74 -2.80
CA ALA A 62 -5.88 1.74 -3.56
C ALA A 62 -6.49 0.33 -3.42
N GLY A 63 -6.99 -0.03 -2.24
CA GLY A 63 -7.76 -1.26 -1.99
C GLY A 63 -9.03 -1.31 -2.81
N ASP A 64 -9.80 -0.22 -2.87
CA ASP A 64 -11.02 -0.12 -3.66
C ASP A 64 -10.72 -0.33 -5.15
N THR A 65 -9.67 0.33 -5.64
CA THR A 65 -9.24 0.21 -7.04
C THR A 65 -8.76 -1.21 -7.34
N THR A 66 -8.03 -1.83 -6.42
CA THR A 66 -7.51 -3.19 -6.59
C THR A 66 -8.64 -4.22 -6.61
N HIS A 67 -9.59 -4.12 -5.68
CA HIS A 67 -10.79 -4.97 -5.65
C HIS A 67 -11.60 -4.87 -6.95
N LYS A 68 -11.87 -3.64 -7.41
CA LYS A 68 -12.57 -3.40 -8.69
C LYS A 68 -11.85 -4.02 -9.88
N ARG A 69 -10.52 -3.91 -9.95
CA ARG A 69 -9.73 -4.50 -11.05
C ARG A 69 -9.75 -6.02 -11.05
N ILE A 70 -9.65 -6.64 -9.88
CA ILE A 70 -9.69 -8.10 -9.75
C ILE A 70 -11.07 -8.63 -10.19
N ASN A 71 -12.15 -8.08 -9.65
CA ASN A 71 -13.51 -8.53 -9.96
C ASN A 71 -14.00 -8.11 -11.35
N GLY A 72 -13.35 -7.13 -11.98
CA GLY A 72 -13.60 -6.72 -13.36
C GLY A 72 -12.97 -7.65 -14.40
N PHE A 73 -12.16 -8.63 -14.01
CA PHE A 73 -11.44 -9.50 -14.94
C PHE A 73 -12.36 -10.48 -15.67
N HIS A 74 -13.20 -11.22 -14.95
CA HIS A 74 -14.07 -12.25 -15.52
C HIS A 74 -15.32 -12.44 -14.66
N THR A 75 -16.49 -12.64 -15.27
CA THR A 75 -17.78 -12.72 -14.56
C THR A 75 -17.87 -13.89 -13.58
N SER A 76 -17.16 -14.99 -13.85
CA SER A 76 -17.10 -16.16 -12.96
C SER A 76 -16.16 -15.98 -11.75
N ILE A 77 -15.35 -14.91 -11.70
CA ILE A 77 -14.48 -14.58 -10.58
C ILE A 77 -15.05 -13.35 -9.88
N GLN A 78 -15.70 -13.56 -8.75
CA GLN A 78 -16.22 -12.50 -7.91
C GLN A 78 -15.79 -12.73 -6.47
N PHE A 79 -14.89 -11.90 -5.99
CA PHE A 79 -14.44 -11.95 -4.61
C PHE A 79 -15.19 -10.93 -3.74
N PRO A 80 -15.53 -11.29 -2.49
CA PRO A 80 -16.15 -10.36 -1.55
C PRO A 80 -15.24 -9.15 -1.29
N LYS A 81 -15.85 -7.98 -1.12
CA LYS A 81 -15.13 -6.75 -0.81
C LYS A 81 -14.87 -6.67 0.69
N MET A 82 -13.60 -6.77 1.10
CA MET A 82 -13.20 -6.66 2.51
C MET A 82 -12.00 -5.74 2.61
N ILE A 83 -12.23 -4.43 2.67
CA ILE A 83 -11.15 -3.45 2.66
C ILE A 83 -10.92 -2.93 4.07
N PHE A 84 -9.76 -3.26 4.62
CA PHE A 84 -9.26 -2.68 5.86
C PHE A 84 -7.77 -2.42 5.74
N HIS A 85 -7.29 -1.37 6.37
CA HIS A 85 -5.88 -1.00 6.35
C HIS A 85 -5.33 -0.90 7.76
N ARG A 86 -4.01 -1.03 7.88
CA ARG A 86 -3.28 -0.78 9.12
C ARG A 86 -1.95 -0.11 8.80
N THR A 87 -1.66 0.97 9.52
CA THR A 87 -0.35 1.64 9.49
C THR A 87 0.59 1.05 10.53
N LEU A 88 1.90 1.21 10.33
CA LEU A 88 2.90 0.68 11.24
C LEU A 88 3.19 1.66 12.38
N ALA A 89 3.22 1.14 13.60
CA ALA A 89 3.60 1.92 14.77
C ALA A 89 5.01 2.52 14.61
N GLY A 90 5.15 3.82 14.87
CA GLY A 90 6.42 4.54 14.69
C GLY A 90 6.82 4.85 13.24
N ARG A 91 6.12 4.29 12.24
CA ARG A 91 6.32 4.56 10.81
C ARG A 91 4.96 4.80 10.12
N PRO A 92 4.28 5.93 10.42
CA PRO A 92 2.90 6.18 9.98
C PRO A 92 2.74 6.33 8.46
N HIS A 93 3.83 6.54 7.73
CA HIS A 93 3.85 6.57 6.26
C HIS A 93 3.84 5.16 5.64
N LEU A 94 4.05 4.12 6.44
CA LEU A 94 4.05 2.72 6.01
C LEU A 94 2.80 2.01 6.52
N GLY A 95 2.22 1.16 5.70
CA GLY A 95 1.05 0.37 6.02
C GLY A 95 0.68 -0.63 4.94
N TYR A 96 -0.28 -1.47 5.28
CA TYR A 96 -0.82 -2.49 4.40
C TYR A 96 -2.34 -2.45 4.40
N CYS A 97 -2.93 -3.01 3.35
CA CYS A 97 -4.36 -3.06 3.11
C CYS A 97 -4.74 -4.49 2.76
N HIS A 98 -5.71 -5.04 3.48
CA HIS A 98 -6.47 -6.21 3.04
C HIS A 98 -7.46 -5.78 1.97
N VAL A 99 -7.63 -6.62 0.96
CA VAL A 99 -8.51 -6.32 -0.18
C VAL A 99 -9.68 -7.31 -0.22
N THR A 100 -9.38 -8.59 -0.06
CA THR A 100 -10.36 -9.67 -0.14
C THR A 100 -9.84 -10.94 0.49
N ALA A 101 -10.76 -11.85 0.81
CA ALA A 101 -10.49 -13.19 1.26
C ALA A 101 -11.48 -14.14 0.58
N ALA A 102 -11.03 -15.34 0.26
CA ALA A 102 -11.87 -16.37 -0.34
C ALA A 102 -11.38 -17.76 0.04
N ARG A 103 -12.20 -18.76 -0.31
CA ARG A 103 -11.89 -20.17 -0.12
C ARG A 103 -11.69 -20.83 -1.48
N THR A 104 -10.58 -21.55 -1.60
CA THR A 104 -10.21 -22.26 -2.83
C THR A 104 -10.09 -23.74 -2.55
N PRO A 105 -10.79 -24.61 -3.30
CA PRO A 105 -10.59 -26.05 -3.21
C PRO A 105 -9.25 -26.43 -3.83
N VAL A 106 -8.41 -27.14 -3.07
CA VAL A 106 -7.09 -27.60 -3.53
C VAL A 106 -7.11 -29.10 -3.81
N THR A 107 -7.77 -29.88 -2.96
CA THR A 107 -8.09 -31.28 -3.18
C THR A 107 -9.55 -31.54 -2.80
N PRO A 108 -10.17 -32.67 -3.19
CA PRO A 108 -11.55 -32.99 -2.83
C PRO A 108 -11.84 -32.98 -1.32
N SER A 109 -10.80 -33.09 -0.48
CA SER A 109 -10.89 -33.12 0.99
C SER A 109 -10.27 -31.92 1.69
N LYS A 110 -9.65 -30.98 0.96
CA LYS A 110 -8.93 -29.86 1.56
C LYS A 110 -9.13 -28.57 0.79
N ASP A 111 -9.74 -27.63 1.47
CA ASP A 111 -9.88 -26.26 1.00
C ASP A 111 -8.91 -25.37 1.77
N ILE A 112 -8.39 -24.36 1.09
CA ILE A 112 -7.56 -23.33 1.69
C ILE A 112 -8.37 -22.03 1.68
N THR A 113 -8.61 -21.48 2.87
CA THR A 113 -9.07 -20.10 3.01
C THR A 113 -7.87 -19.19 2.98
N TRP A 114 -7.96 -18.07 2.27
CA TRP A 114 -6.84 -17.16 2.08
C TRP A 114 -7.31 -15.72 2.06
N SER A 115 -6.39 -14.83 2.41
CA SER A 115 -6.57 -13.38 2.36
C SER A 115 -5.49 -12.73 1.50
N PHE A 116 -5.89 -11.75 0.70
CA PHE A 116 -5.01 -10.99 -0.18
C PHE A 116 -4.81 -9.56 0.33
N TYR A 117 -3.55 -9.13 0.32
CA TYR A 117 -3.09 -7.86 0.82
C TYR A 117 -2.15 -7.17 -0.15
N PHE A 118 -2.03 -5.86 -0.01
CA PHE A 118 -0.86 -5.12 -0.50
C PHE A 118 -0.32 -4.18 0.57
N ALA A 119 0.97 -3.86 0.51
CA ALA A 119 1.67 -2.93 1.37
C ALA A 119 2.41 -1.88 0.53
N ASN A 120 2.59 -0.69 1.10
CA ASN A 120 3.38 0.38 0.49
C ASN A 120 4.87 0.34 0.90
N PHE A 121 5.32 -0.83 1.33
CA PHE A 121 6.71 -1.19 1.62
C PHE A 121 6.92 -2.64 1.20
N PHE A 122 8.19 -3.06 1.14
CA PHE A 122 8.55 -4.46 0.96
C PHE A 122 9.14 -5.03 2.24
N SER A 123 8.83 -6.29 2.54
CA SER A 123 9.25 -6.96 3.78
C SER A 123 9.34 -8.46 3.58
N ASP A 124 10.18 -9.10 4.38
CA ASP A 124 10.07 -10.53 4.65
C ASP A 124 8.88 -10.78 5.61
N LEU A 125 8.25 -11.94 5.49
CA LEU A 125 7.18 -12.35 6.40
C LEU A 125 7.80 -13.24 7.48
N GLY A 126 7.75 -12.78 8.72
CA GLY A 126 8.38 -13.42 9.88
C GLY A 126 7.42 -14.24 10.74
N ASP A 127 7.75 -14.34 12.03
CA ASP A 127 7.08 -15.22 12.99
C ASP A 127 5.87 -14.57 13.69
N GLU A 128 5.26 -15.26 14.66
CA GLU A 128 4.02 -14.80 15.34
C GLU A 128 4.22 -13.47 16.08
N THR A 129 5.44 -13.20 16.53
CA THR A 129 5.79 -11.95 17.22
C THR A 129 5.97 -10.78 16.25
N HIS A 130 6.42 -11.04 15.02
CA HIS A 130 6.76 -10.02 14.03
C HIS A 130 6.37 -10.48 12.63
N PHE A 131 5.13 -10.20 12.22
CA PHE A 131 4.65 -10.59 10.89
C PHE A 131 5.47 -9.98 9.75
N PHE A 132 5.95 -8.74 9.90
CA PHE A 132 6.83 -8.10 8.92
C PHE A 132 8.26 -8.00 9.48
N ASP A 133 9.19 -8.72 8.85
CA ASP A 133 10.61 -8.66 9.13
C ASP A 133 11.37 -7.93 8.00
N ARG A 134 12.50 -7.28 8.34
CA ARG A 134 13.39 -6.58 7.39
C ARG A 134 12.66 -5.60 6.46
N ILE A 135 11.79 -4.76 7.03
CA ILE A 135 11.03 -3.75 6.28
C ILE A 135 11.99 -2.82 5.51
N GLN A 136 11.94 -2.91 4.18
CA GLN A 136 12.60 -2.01 3.26
C GLN A 136 11.72 -0.76 3.09
N SER A 137 12.17 0.35 3.66
CA SER A 137 11.47 1.64 3.60
C SER A 137 11.65 2.39 2.27
N GLY A 138 12.25 1.75 1.25
CA GLY A 138 12.29 2.30 -0.10
C GLY A 138 10.88 2.36 -0.72
N TYR A 139 10.73 3.07 -1.84
CA TYR A 139 9.47 3.16 -2.60
C TYR A 139 9.12 1.83 -3.31
N SER A 140 9.03 0.73 -2.57
CA SER A 140 8.61 -0.57 -3.08
C SER A 140 7.21 -0.90 -2.56
N ARG A 141 6.41 -1.56 -3.39
CA ARG A 141 5.10 -2.09 -3.02
C ARG A 141 5.25 -3.58 -2.88
N MET A 142 4.48 -4.18 -1.99
CA MET A 142 4.45 -5.63 -1.83
C MET A 142 3.01 -6.10 -1.93
N TYR A 143 2.77 -7.09 -2.77
CA TYR A 143 1.53 -7.83 -2.89
C TYR A 143 1.75 -9.22 -2.35
N PHE A 144 0.85 -9.67 -1.48
CA PHE A 144 0.99 -10.98 -0.86
C PHE A 144 -0.36 -11.58 -0.50
N ALA A 145 -0.44 -12.90 -0.51
CA ALA A 145 -1.59 -13.62 0.00
C ALA A 145 -1.14 -14.65 1.03
N VAL A 146 -1.91 -14.76 2.11
CA VAL A 146 -1.66 -15.71 3.20
C VAL A 146 -2.85 -16.65 3.34
N ALA A 147 -2.57 -17.90 3.66
CA ALA A 147 -3.57 -18.84 4.13
C ALA A 147 -4.05 -18.43 5.52
N ILE A 148 -5.35 -18.52 5.76
CA ILE A 148 -5.97 -18.19 7.03
C ILE A 148 -6.86 -19.34 7.49
N GLU A 149 -7.03 -19.47 8.80
CA GLU A 149 -7.92 -20.43 9.43
C GLU A 149 -8.62 -19.79 10.64
N PRO A 150 -9.82 -20.28 11.00
CA PRO A 150 -10.46 -19.84 12.24
C PRO A 150 -9.60 -20.28 13.42
N ASP A 151 -9.41 -19.38 14.38
CA ASP A 151 -8.72 -19.69 15.63
C ASP A 151 -9.55 -20.63 16.52
N SER A 152 -8.84 -21.46 17.28
CA SER A 152 -9.36 -22.56 18.09
C SER A 152 -10.20 -22.07 19.28
N GLU A 153 -9.88 -20.88 19.80
CA GLU A 153 -10.44 -20.35 21.05
C GLU A 153 -11.39 -19.15 20.85
N GLY A 154 -11.47 -18.59 19.66
CA GLY A 154 -12.38 -17.49 19.34
C GLY A 154 -12.40 -17.24 17.84
N GLY A 155 -13.55 -16.89 17.26
CA GLY A 155 -13.78 -16.80 15.81
C GLY A 155 -12.98 -15.74 15.03
N GLN A 156 -11.79 -15.35 15.49
CA GLN A 156 -10.82 -14.56 14.73
C GLN A 156 -10.14 -15.43 13.68
N MET A 157 -9.87 -14.86 12.51
CA MET A 157 -9.10 -15.55 11.47
C MET A 157 -7.62 -15.30 11.72
N VAL A 158 -6.86 -16.37 11.92
CA VAL A 158 -5.40 -16.35 12.10
C VAL A 158 -4.70 -16.89 10.85
N ILE A 159 -3.41 -16.59 10.70
CA ILE A 159 -2.63 -17.09 9.57
C ILE A 159 -2.37 -18.58 9.78
N ASN A 160 -2.78 -19.40 8.81
CA ASN A 160 -2.51 -20.83 8.82
C ASN A 160 -1.05 -21.08 8.40
N ARG A 161 -0.19 -21.30 9.39
CA ARG A 161 1.26 -21.57 9.18
C ARG A 161 1.56 -22.98 8.71
N ASN A 162 0.59 -23.90 8.81
CA ASN A 162 0.71 -25.26 8.28
C ASN A 162 0.74 -25.30 6.74
N VAL A 163 0.44 -24.17 6.08
CA VAL A 163 0.57 -24.01 4.63
C VAL A 163 1.94 -23.39 4.31
N ARG A 164 2.87 -24.17 3.75
CA ARG A 164 4.19 -23.70 3.30
C ARG A 164 5.01 -22.97 4.38
N ASP A 165 5.04 -23.53 5.59
CA ASP A 165 5.84 -23.14 6.76
C ASP A 165 5.51 -21.77 7.40
N ASN A 166 4.97 -20.80 6.67
CA ASN A 166 4.61 -19.47 7.19
C ASN A 166 3.23 -18.97 6.72
N GLY A 167 2.45 -19.83 6.06
CA GLY A 167 1.14 -19.47 5.50
C GLY A 167 1.21 -18.67 4.21
N LEU A 168 2.38 -18.37 3.66
CA LEU A 168 2.53 -17.54 2.47
C LEU A 168 2.19 -18.31 1.19
N LEU A 169 1.16 -17.86 0.48
CA LEU A 169 0.79 -18.41 -0.82
C LEU A 169 1.64 -17.83 -1.94
N PHE A 170 1.82 -16.51 -1.93
CA PHE A 170 2.74 -15.79 -2.80
C PHE A 170 3.11 -14.42 -2.23
N ARG A 171 4.24 -13.88 -2.67
CA ARG A 171 4.70 -12.52 -2.42
C ARG A 171 5.40 -11.99 -3.67
N THR A 172 5.11 -10.76 -4.08
CA THR A 172 5.73 -10.10 -5.22
C THR A 172 5.60 -8.58 -5.12
N ASP A 173 6.48 -7.84 -5.76
CA ASP A 173 6.39 -6.39 -5.99
C ASP A 173 5.72 -6.04 -7.34
N ASP A 174 5.62 -7.01 -8.25
CA ASP A 174 5.00 -6.83 -9.56
C ASP A 174 3.45 -6.95 -9.49
N PRO A 175 2.70 -5.87 -9.78
CA PRO A 175 1.24 -5.91 -9.75
C PRO A 175 0.62 -6.86 -10.78
N LYS A 176 1.28 -7.15 -11.92
CA LYS A 176 0.78 -8.11 -12.92
C LYS A 176 0.88 -9.53 -12.40
N VAL A 177 2.03 -9.88 -11.82
CA VAL A 177 2.24 -11.19 -11.17
C VAL A 177 1.27 -11.36 -10.01
N ALA A 178 1.07 -10.32 -9.20
CA ALA A 178 0.10 -10.34 -8.12
C ALA A 178 -1.32 -10.62 -8.62
N LEU A 179 -1.79 -9.87 -9.64
CA LEU A 179 -3.11 -10.07 -10.23
C LEU A 179 -3.28 -11.50 -10.75
N LYS A 180 -2.31 -12.00 -11.51
CA LYS A 180 -2.31 -13.37 -12.04
C LYS A 180 -2.43 -14.40 -10.91
N ASN A 181 -1.64 -14.26 -9.85
CA ASN A 181 -1.66 -15.18 -8.72
C ASN A 181 -3.00 -15.16 -7.98
N VAL A 182 -3.58 -13.98 -7.72
CA VAL A 182 -4.89 -13.86 -7.05
C VAL A 182 -6.00 -14.47 -7.91
N LEU A 183 -6.00 -14.21 -9.22
CA LEU A 183 -6.98 -14.80 -10.14
C LEU A 183 -6.84 -16.32 -10.20
N MET A 184 -5.61 -16.84 -10.19
CA MET A 184 -5.35 -18.29 -10.13
C MET A 184 -5.89 -18.92 -8.85
N LEU A 185 -5.86 -18.21 -7.71
CA LEU A 185 -6.50 -18.67 -6.48
C LEU A 185 -8.03 -18.74 -6.63
N GLY A 186 -8.66 -17.79 -7.33
CA GLY A 186 -10.11 -17.81 -7.58
C GLY A 186 -10.58 -18.75 -8.70
N ALA A 187 -9.67 -19.26 -9.52
CA ALA A 187 -10.02 -20.00 -10.73
C ALA A 187 -10.46 -21.44 -10.42
N ARG A 188 -11.74 -21.72 -10.66
CA ARG A 188 -12.39 -23.02 -10.36
C ARG A 188 -12.19 -24.08 -11.44
N ASP A 189 -12.09 -23.67 -12.71
CA ASP A 189 -12.00 -24.59 -13.84
C ASP A 189 -10.69 -24.47 -14.64
N ALA A 190 -10.39 -25.48 -15.45
CA ALA A 190 -9.16 -25.55 -16.23
C ALA A 190 -9.15 -24.61 -17.46
N ALA A 191 -10.30 -24.15 -17.94
CA ALA A 191 -10.37 -23.21 -19.06
C ALA A 191 -10.02 -21.79 -18.60
N LEU A 192 -10.61 -21.35 -17.50
CA LEU A 192 -10.35 -20.09 -16.82
C LEU A 192 -8.89 -20.01 -16.37
N ARG A 193 -8.33 -21.09 -15.83
CA ARG A 193 -6.89 -21.17 -15.51
C ARG A 193 -6.00 -21.00 -16.74
N ARG A 194 -6.40 -21.49 -17.92
CA ARG A 194 -5.67 -21.26 -19.17
C ARG A 194 -5.71 -19.80 -19.60
N ILE A 195 -6.88 -19.15 -19.53
CA ILE A 195 -7.06 -17.72 -19.84
C ILE A 195 -6.19 -16.85 -18.91
N ILE A 196 -6.15 -17.16 -17.62
CA ILE A 196 -5.33 -16.39 -16.65
C ILE A 196 -3.83 -16.60 -16.92
N ARG A 197 -3.41 -17.78 -17.38
CA ARG A 197 -2.00 -18.06 -17.70
C ARG A 197 -1.47 -17.25 -18.87
N SER A 198 -2.33 -16.84 -19.81
CA SER A 198 -1.95 -16.01 -20.96
C SER A 198 -1.83 -14.51 -20.67
N LEU A 199 -2.13 -14.07 -19.44
CA LEU A 199 -1.78 -12.73 -18.94
C LEU A 199 -0.29 -12.62 -18.64
#